data_AF-A0A521DT24-F1
#
_entry.id   AF-A0A521DT24-F1
#
_cell.length_a   1.000
_cell.length_b   1.000
_cell.length_c   1.000
_cell.angle_alpha   90.00
_cell.angle_beta   90.00
_cell.angle_gamma   90.00
#
_symmetry.space_group_name_H-M   'P 1'
#
loop_
_entity.id
_entity.type
_entity.pdbx_description
1 polymer ?
#
loop_
_entity_poly.entity_id
_entity_poly.type
_entity_poly.pdbx_seq_one_letter_code
_entity_poly.pdbx_strand_id
1 'polypeptide(L)'
;MMKIFFHFKLWWLLLVAGTFVVSLLTSSNIAFMSLLISVAGHLLFSIIVALIPMLFYWIIRRPLNNEQMMCTITAGWLILAIANLSV
;
A
#
# COMPACT_ATOMS: atom_id res chain seq x y z
N MET A 1 5.25 -8.83 13.26
CA MET A 1 4.17 -8.84 12.25
C MET A 1 2.89 -8.14 12.71
N MET A 2 2.18 -8.60 13.75
CA MET A 2 0.94 -7.92 14.22
C MET A 2 1.14 -6.46 14.68
N LYS A 3 2.35 -6.07 15.11
CA LYS A 3 2.61 -4.67 15.54
C LYS A 3 2.45 -3.65 14.41
N ILE A 4 2.60 -4.02 13.14
CA ILE A 4 2.49 -3.06 12.01
C ILE A 4 1.08 -2.47 11.91
N PHE A 5 0.05 -3.31 12.06
CA PHE A 5 -1.34 -2.89 11.93
C PHE A 5 -1.84 -2.05 13.11
N PHE A 6 -1.30 -2.27 14.32
CA PHE A 6 -1.84 -1.65 15.53
C PHE A 6 -0.97 -0.53 16.13
N HIS A 7 0.35 -0.50 15.89
CA HIS A 7 1.23 0.55 16.43
C HIS A 7 1.38 1.75 15.48
N PHE A 8 1.47 1.54 14.16
CA PHE A 8 1.78 2.60 13.21
C PHE A 8 0.53 3.24 12.61
N LYS A 9 -0.38 3.69 13.48
CA LYS A 9 -1.68 4.25 13.09
C LYS A 9 -1.55 5.47 12.19
N LEU A 10 -0.60 6.36 12.50
CA LEU A 10 -0.35 7.57 11.69
C LEU A 10 0.12 7.21 10.28
N TRP A 11 1.00 6.21 10.14
CA TRP A 11 1.46 5.76 8.83
C TRP A 11 0.33 5.16 8.00
N TRP A 12 -0.50 4.30 8.58
CA TRP A 12 -1.68 3.77 7.89
C TRP A 12 -2.65 4.87 7.47
N LEU A 13 -2.88 5.86 8.35
CA LEU A 13 -3.75 6.99 8.03
C LEU A 13 -3.20 7.80 6.85
N LEU A 14 -1.89 8.07 6.83
CA LEU A 14 -1.23 8.75 5.70
C LEU A 14 -1.31 7.92 4.41
N LEU A 15 -1.10 6.61 4.49
CA LEU A 15 -1.19 5.71 3.34
C LEU A 15 -2.62 5.69 2.76
N VAL A 16 -3.64 5.59 3.61
CA VAL A 16 -5.05 5.62 3.22
C VAL A 16 -5.41 6.98 2.62
N ALA A 17 -5.01 8.08 3.27
CA ALA A 17 -5.27 9.43 2.77
C ALA A 17 -4.62 9.66 1.40
N GLY A 18 -3.36 9.26 1.24
CA GLY A 18 -2.66 9.33 -0.04
C GLY A 18 -3.34 8.47 -1.12
N THR A 19 -3.78 7.26 -0.76
CA THR A 19 -4.54 6.40 -1.68
C THR A 19 -5.83 7.08 -2.13
N PHE A 20 -6.56 7.71 -1.21
CA PHE A 20 -7.78 8.42 -1.55
C PHE A 20 -7.53 9.57 -2.53
N VAL A 21 -6.46 10.34 -2.32
CA VAL A 21 -6.03 11.40 -3.25
C VAL A 21 -5.71 10.82 -4.63
N VAL A 22 -4.89 9.77 -4.70
CA VAL A 22 -4.54 9.13 -5.98
C VAL A 22 -5.81 8.64 -6.69
N SER A 23 -6.68 7.91 -5.99
CA SER A 23 -7.93 7.40 -6.55
C SER A 23 -8.86 8.51 -7.05
N LEU A 24 -8.93 9.66 -6.37
CA LEU A 24 -9.69 10.82 -6.84
C LEU A 24 -9.11 11.42 -8.12
N LEU A 25 -7.78 11.51 -8.22
CA LEU A 25 -7.11 12.07 -9.39
C LEU A 25 -7.20 11.16 -10.62
N THR A 26 -7.30 9.85 -10.41
CA THR A 26 -7.28 8.86 -11.49
C THR A 26 -8.68 8.37 -11.90
N SER A 27 -9.72 8.66 -11.11
CA SER A 27 -11.08 8.21 -11.39
C SER A 27 -11.80 9.17 -12.34
N SER A 28 -12.13 8.69 -13.55
CA SER A 28 -12.96 9.43 -14.52
C SER A 28 -14.45 9.47 -14.14
N ASN A 29 -14.89 8.61 -13.21
CA ASN A 29 -16.25 8.55 -12.71
C ASN A 29 -16.25 8.59 -11.17
N ILE A 30 -16.78 9.67 -10.58
CA ILE A 30 -16.79 9.90 -9.12
C ILE A 30 -17.97 9.16 -8.47
N ALA A 31 -18.17 7.89 -8.82
CA ALA A 31 -19.12 7.04 -8.11
C ALA A 31 -18.45 6.55 -6.82
N PHE A 32 -19.09 6.77 -5.66
CA PHE A 32 -18.52 6.42 -4.36
C PHE A 32 -18.05 4.96 -4.27
N MET A 33 -18.82 4.02 -4.84
CA MET A 33 -18.44 2.61 -4.88
C MET A 33 -17.20 2.34 -5.74
N SER A 34 -17.04 3.07 -6.85
CA SER A 34 -15.87 2.95 -7.72
C SER A 34 -14.61 3.47 -7.02
N LEU A 35 -14.72 4.60 -6.31
CA LEU A 35 -13.65 5.14 -5.47
C LEU A 35 -13.26 4.16 -4.37
N LEU A 36 -14.22 3.57 -3.66
CA LEU A 36 -13.95 2.61 -2.59
C LEU A 36 -13.21 1.37 -3.12
N ILE A 37 -13.66 0.83 -4.25
CA ILE A 37 -13.01 -0.32 -4.92
C ILE A 37 -11.59 0.04 -5.35
N SER A 38 -11.38 1.23 -5.91
CA SER A 38 -10.06 1.73 -6.30
C SER A 38 -9.13 1.80 -5.09
N VAL A 39 -9.56 2.44 -4.01
CA VAL A 39 -8.77 2.58 -2.77
C VAL A 39 -8.44 1.22 -2.17
N ALA A 40 -9.43 0.32 -2.07
CA ALA A 40 -9.22 -1.02 -1.55
C ALA A 40 -8.24 -1.83 -2.41
N GLY A 41 -8.39 -1.78 -3.74
CA GLY A 41 -7.51 -2.45 -4.69
C GLY A 41 -6.06 -1.96 -4.59
N HIS A 42 -5.86 -0.66 -4.43
CA HIS A 42 -4.54 -0.06 -4.32
C HIS A 42 -3.82 -0.47 -3.03
N LEU A 43 -4.53 -0.43 -1.91
CA LEU A 43 -3.99 -0.89 -0.62
C LEU A 43 -3.70 -2.40 -0.65
N LEU A 44 -4.62 -3.19 -1.19
CA LEU A 44 -4.43 -4.64 -1.31
C LEU A 44 -3.21 -4.97 -2.17
N PHE A 45 -3.05 -4.31 -3.31
CA PHE A 45 -1.88 -4.47 -4.17
C PHE A 45 -0.59 -4.17 -3.42
N SER A 46 -0.52 -3.05 -2.69
CA SER A 46 0.67 -2.66 -1.94
C SER A 46 1.08 -3.71 -0.90
N ILE A 47 0.10 -4.33 -0.23
CA ILE A 47 0.33 -5.40 0.74
C ILE A 47 0.83 -6.66 0.03
N ILE A 48 0.16 -7.09 -1.05
CA ILE A 48 0.53 -8.29 -1.80
C ILE A 48 1.96 -8.19 -2.34
N VAL A 49 2.32 -7.05 -2.93
CA VAL A 49 3.68 -6.82 -3.45
C VAL A 49 4.71 -6.89 -2.33
N ALA A 50 4.40 -6.32 -1.15
CA ALA A 50 5.30 -6.37 0.00
C ALA A 50 5.50 -7.79 0.57
N LEU A 51 4.60 -8.74 0.29
CA LEU A 51 4.79 -10.14 0.68
C LEU A 51 5.97 -10.79 -0.06
N ILE A 52 6.32 -10.34 -1.26
CA ILE A 52 7.41 -10.93 -2.05
C ILE A 52 8.78 -10.71 -1.37
N PRO A 53 9.21 -9.45 -1.07
CA PRO A 53 10.43 -9.24 -0.29
C PRO A 53 10.36 -9.93 1.07
N MET A 54 9.21 -9.86 1.74
CA MET A 54 9.05 -10.48 3.06
C MET A 54 9.32 -11.99 3.02
N LEU A 55 8.79 -12.72 2.04
CA LEU A 55 9.01 -14.15 1.87
C LEU A 55 10.48 -14.44 1.56
N PHE A 56 11.09 -13.67 0.66
CA PHE A 56 12.50 -13.81 0.32
C PHE A 56 13.43 -13.64 1.54
N TYR A 57 13.22 -12.56 2.30
CA TYR A 57 13.99 -12.25 3.51
C TYR A 57 13.76 -13.29 4.63
N TRP A 58 12.57 -13.90 4.67
CA TRP A 58 12.29 -15.02 5.57
C TRP A 58 13.06 -16.29 5.18
N ILE A 59 13.15 -16.62 3.89
CA ILE A 59 13.90 -17.79 3.39
C ILE A 59 15.40 -17.70 3.74
N ILE A 60 16.01 -16.52 3.63
CA ILE A 60 17.42 -16.29 4.00
C ILE A 60 17.64 -16.11 5.51
N ARG A 61 16.63 -16.40 6.34
CA ARG A 61 16.65 -16.29 7.81
C ARG A 61 16.99 -14.88 8.34
N ARG A 62 16.65 -13.84 7.58
CA ARG A 62 16.82 -12.44 7.97
C ARG A 62 15.48 -11.70 7.82
N PRO A 63 14.47 -12.00 8.67
CA PRO A 63 13.14 -11.43 8.50
C PRO A 63 13.18 -9.90 8.58
N LEU A 64 12.35 -9.25 7.75
CA LEU A 64 12.23 -7.80 7.74
C LEU A 64 11.71 -7.30 9.09
N ASN A 65 12.30 -6.21 9.58
CA ASN A 65 11.77 -5.49 10.72
C ASN A 65 10.53 -4.67 10.31
N ASN A 66 9.85 -4.03 11.28
CA ASN A 66 8.60 -3.31 11.00
C ASN A 66 8.81 -2.12 10.04
N GLU A 67 9.91 -1.38 10.18
CA GLU A 67 10.22 -0.21 9.34
C GLU A 67 10.50 -0.64 7.90
N GLN A 68 11.29 -1.70 7.72
CA GLN A 68 11.58 -2.28 6.40
C GLN A 68 10.30 -2.77 5.72
N MET A 69 9.38 -3.38 6.47
CA MET A 69 8.09 -3.80 5.94
C MET A 69 7.18 -2.61 5.58
N MET A 70 7.20 -1.54 6.37
CA MET A 70 6.49 -0.30 6.04
C MET A 70 7.05 0.33 4.75
N CYS A 71 8.38 0.32 4.59
CA CYS A 71 9.04 0.79 3.38
C CYS A 71 8.67 -0.06 2.16
N THR A 72 8.63 -1.39 2.26
CA THR A 72 8.24 -2.25 1.13
C THR A 72 6.77 -2.07 0.74
N ILE A 73 5.85 -1.93 1.70
CA ILE A 73 4.43 -1.61 1.41
C ILE A 73 4.33 -0.24 0.75
N THR A 74 4.99 0.77 1.30
CA THR A 74 4.97 2.14 0.73
C THR A 74 5.55 2.18 -0.68
N ALA A 75 6.63 1.42 -0.95
CA ALA A 75 7.21 1.30 -2.28
C ALA A 75 6.23 0.64 -3.27
N GLY A 76 5.59 -0.46 -2.88
CA GLY A 76 4.56 -1.12 -3.71
C GLY A 76 3.36 -0.19 -3.98
N TRP A 77 2.93 0.56 -2.97
CA TRP A 77 1.91 1.59 -3.09
C TRP A 77 2.31 2.69 -4.08
N LEU A 78 3.55 3.21 -3.97
CA LEU A 78 4.07 4.30 -4.79
C LEU A 78 4.19 3.90 -6.26
N ILE A 79 4.65 2.68 -6.54
CA ILE A 79 4.74 2.14 -7.92
C ILE A 79 3.36 2.15 -8.57
N LEU A 80 2.34 1.65 -7.88
CA LEU A 80 0.97 1.64 -8.41
C LEU A 80 0.37 3.04 -8.52
N ALA A 81 0.70 3.95 -7.59
CA ALA A 81 0.27 5.34 -7.64
C ALA A 81 0.82 6.06 -8.88
N ILE A 82 2.11 5.92 -9.13
CA ILE A 82 2.74 6.49 -10.31
C ILE A 82 2.15 5.86 -11.58
N ALA A 83 1.97 4.54 -11.60
CA ALA A 83 1.36 3.86 -12.74
C ALA A 83 -0.04 4.39 -13.06
N ASN A 84 -0.89 4.57 -12.05
CA ASN A 84 -2.26 5.08 -12.25
C ASN A 84 -2.29 6.57 -12.65
N LEU A 85 -1.34 7.38 -12.17
CA LEU A 85 -1.26 8.81 -12.50
C LEU A 85 -0.63 9.10 -13.87
N SER A 86 0.06 8.12 -14.46
CA SER A 86 0.76 8.28 -15.74
C SER A 86 -0.09 7.88 -16.95
N VAL A 87 -1.34 7.47 -16.73
CA VAL A 87 -2.31 7.05 -17.75
C VAL A 87 -3.40 8.10 -17.87
#